data_AF-A0A428WF87-F1
#
_entry.id   AF-A0A428WF87-F1
#
_cell.length_a   1.000
_cell.length_b   1.000
_cell.length_c   1.000
_cell.angle_alpha   90.00
_cell.angle_beta   90.00
_cell.angle_gamma   90.00
#
_symmetry.space_group_name_H-M   'P 1'
#
loop_
_entity.id
_entity.type
_entity.pdbx_description
1 polymer ?
#
loop_
_entity_poly.entity_id
_entity_poly.type
_entity_poly.pdbx_seq_one_letter_code
_entity_poly.pdbx_strand_id
1 'polypeptide(L)'
;MFKGFKDFIMRGNVVDLAVGIVIGAAFTAVVTAFTNAFLKPLIQLLGGNTSATAGKWTVGAVAFDYATFINAVITFVLTAA
;
A
#
# COMPACT_ATOMS: atom_id res chain seq x y z
N MET A 1 -13.78 -6.92 -35.95
CA MET A 1 -13.67 -6.30 -34.62
C MET A 1 -12.29 -6.49 -34.00
N PHE A 2 -11.80 -7.73 -33.81
CA PHE A 2 -10.47 -7.99 -33.24
C PHE A 2 -9.29 -7.34 -33.98
N LYS A 3 -9.32 -7.26 -35.32
CA LYS A 3 -8.29 -6.57 -36.11
C LYS A 3 -8.25 -5.06 -35.84
N GLY A 4 -9.41 -4.41 -35.83
CA GLY A 4 -9.52 -2.98 -35.51
C GLY A 4 -9.19 -2.65 -34.04
N PHE A 5 -9.47 -3.56 -33.10
CA PHE A 5 -9.04 -3.42 -31.71
C PHE A 5 -7.52 -3.54 -31.58
N LYS A 6 -6.89 -4.49 -32.28
CA LYS A 6 -5.43 -4.62 -32.34
C LYS A 6 -4.78 -3.37 -32.93
N ASP A 7 -5.35 -2.83 -34.00
CA ASP A 7 -4.84 -1.59 -34.63
C ASP A 7 -5.03 -0.36 -33.74
N PHE A 8 -6.02 -0.38 -32.83
CA PHE A 8 -6.25 0.67 -31.84
C PHE A 8 -5.24 0.63 -30.68
N ILE A 9 -5.01 -0.54 -30.06
CA ILE A 9 -4.04 -0.67 -28.96
C ILE A 9 -2.60 -0.49 -29.45
N MET A 10 -2.29 -0.92 -30.67
CA MET A 10 -0.98 -0.71 -31.30
C MET A 10 -0.76 0.74 -31.75
N ARG A 11 -1.77 1.61 -31.65
CA ARG A 11 -1.67 3.00 -32.07
C ARG A 11 -1.06 3.84 -30.94
N GLY A 12 0.08 4.45 -31.21
CA GLY A 12 0.76 5.32 -30.26
C GLY A 12 1.32 4.55 -29.07
N ASN A 13 1.27 5.15 -27.88
CA ASN A 13 1.90 4.64 -26.66
C ASN A 13 0.92 3.93 -25.69
N VAL A 14 -0.22 3.44 -26.20
CA VAL A 14 -1.32 2.94 -25.35
C VAL A 14 -0.92 1.68 -24.59
N VAL A 15 -0.19 0.76 -25.25
CA VAL A 15 0.30 -0.46 -24.59
C VAL A 15 1.28 -0.12 -23.48
N ASP A 16 2.25 0.75 -23.74
CA ASP A 16 3.29 1.07 -22.75
C ASP A 16 2.72 1.84 -21.56
N LEU A 17 1.76 2.74 -21.79
CA LEU A 17 1.01 3.39 -20.69
C LEU A 17 0.20 2.39 -19.87
N ALA A 18 -0.49 1.45 -20.53
CA ALA A 18 -1.25 0.41 -19.84
C ALA A 18 -0.33 -0.48 -19.00
N VAL A 19 0.82 -0.88 -19.55
CA VAL A 19 1.84 -1.66 -18.84
C VAL A 19 2.38 -0.88 -17.64
N GLY A 20 2.69 0.41 -17.79
CA GLY A 20 3.14 1.26 -16.69
C GLY A 20 2.16 1.33 -15.53
N ILE A 21 0.85 1.46 -15.81
CA ILE A 21 -0.20 1.48 -14.79
C ILE A 21 -0.31 0.12 -14.08
N VAL A 22 -0.27 -0.98 -14.83
CA VAL A 22 -0.35 -2.34 -14.26
C VAL A 22 0.84 -2.63 -13.36
N ILE A 23 2.05 -2.27 -13.79
CA ILE A 23 3.27 -2.43 -12.98
C ILE A 23 3.19 -1.58 -11.72
N GLY A 24 2.75 -0.32 -11.81
CA GLY A 24 2.61 0.57 -10.65
C GLY A 24 1.61 0.02 -9.62
N ALA A 25 0.47 -0.51 -10.08
CA ALA A 25 -0.53 -1.12 -9.21
C ALA A 25 0.00 -2.41 -8.55
N ALA A 26 0.66 -3.27 -9.31
CA ALA A 26 1.25 -4.51 -8.80
C ALA A 26 2.35 -4.23 -7.76
N PHE A 27 3.24 -3.27 -8.04
CA PHE A 27 4.31 -2.88 -7.11
C PHE A 27 3.74 -2.35 -5.80
N THR A 28 2.77 -1.43 -5.86
CA THR A 28 2.11 -0.88 -4.67
C THR A 28 1.45 -1.99 -3.83
N ALA A 29 0.84 -2.98 -4.49
CA ALA A 29 0.24 -4.12 -3.80
C ALA A 29 1.28 -4.98 -3.06
N VAL A 30 2.45 -5.21 -3.66
CA VAL A 30 3.55 -5.96 -3.02
C VAL A 30 4.10 -5.20 -1.81
N VAL A 31 4.37 -3.90 -1.94
CA VAL A 31 4.88 -3.08 -0.83
C VAL A 31 3.87 -3.03 0.31
N THR A 32 2.59 -2.85 0.00
CA THR A 32 1.50 -2.86 0.99
C THR A 32 1.37 -4.21 1.69
N ALA A 33 1.51 -5.32 0.97
CA ALA A 33 1.48 -6.65 1.57
C ALA A 33 2.67 -6.85 2.53
N PHE A 34 3.87 -6.40 2.13
CA PHE A 34 5.07 -6.46 2.95
C PHE A 34 4.93 -5.62 4.23
N THR A 35 4.49 -4.37 4.13
CA THR A 35 4.37 -3.48 5.30
C THR A 35 3.29 -3.95 6.26
N ASN A 36 2.20 -4.53 5.76
CA ASN A 36 1.17 -5.12 6.61
C ASN A 36 1.61 -6.43 7.28
N ALA A 37 2.36 -7.28 6.57
CA ALA A 37 2.78 -8.59 7.09
C ALA A 37 3.96 -8.48 8.08
N PHE A 38 4.89 -7.55 7.86
CA PHE A 38 6.12 -7.46 8.66
C PHE A 38 6.19 -6.19 9.49
N LEU A 39 5.97 -5.02 8.88
CA LEU A 39 6.15 -3.75 9.61
C LEU A 39 5.05 -3.47 10.61
N LYS A 40 3.79 -3.78 10.28
CA LYS A 40 2.65 -3.53 11.19
C LYS A 40 2.79 -4.32 12.50
N PRO A 41 3.10 -5.63 12.50
CA PRO A 41 3.38 -6.37 13.73
C PRO A 41 4.60 -5.82 14.50
N LEU A 42 5.66 -5.38 13.81
CA LEU A 42 6.84 -4.80 14.45
C LEU A 42 6.51 -3.47 15.15
N ILE A 43 5.73 -2.60 14.52
CA ILE A 43 5.27 -1.33 15.10
C ILE A 43 4.37 -1.60 16.31
N GLN A 44 3.48 -2.60 16.20
CA GLN A 44 2.63 -3.02 17.32
C GLN A 44 3.45 -3.58 18.49
N LEU A 45 4.50 -4.36 18.22
CA LEU A 45 5.40 -4.87 19.25
C LEU A 45 6.14 -3.74 19.99
N LEU A 46 6.62 -2.74 19.27
CA LEU A 46 7.33 -1.57 19.84
C LEU A 46 6.38 -0.62 20.58
N GLY A 47 5.11 -0.55 20.19
CA GLY A 47 4.07 0.31 20.79
C GLY A 47 3.56 -0.13 22.16
N GLY A 48 4.12 -1.20 22.73
CA GLY A 48 3.79 -1.68 24.07
C GLY A 48 2.58 -2.61 24.10
N ASN A 49 2.87 -3.91 24.22
CA ASN A 49 1.98 -5.05 24.51
C ASN A 49 1.56 -5.92 23.30
N THR A 50 1.64 -7.23 23.51
CA THR A 50 1.26 -8.33 22.61
C THR A 50 -0.25 -8.51 22.43
N SER A 51 -1.04 -7.45 22.64
CA SER A 51 -2.50 -7.44 22.54
C SER A 51 -2.99 -6.27 21.68
N ALA A 52 -4.16 -6.43 21.07
CA ALA A 52 -4.79 -5.60 20.02
C ALA A 52 -4.98 -4.09 20.31
N THR A 53 -4.43 -3.59 21.42
CA THR A 53 -4.43 -2.20 21.90
C THR A 53 -3.05 -1.54 21.89
N ALA A 54 -1.98 -2.22 21.44
CA ALA A 54 -0.71 -1.54 21.18
C ALA A 54 -0.85 -0.60 19.97
N GLY A 55 -0.50 0.68 20.16
CA GLY A 55 -0.64 1.68 19.10
C GLY A 55 -1.89 2.55 19.16
N LYS A 56 -2.76 2.39 20.17
CA LYS A 56 -4.00 3.17 20.31
C LYS A 56 -3.94 4.07 21.54
N TRP A 57 -4.00 5.39 21.32
CA TRP A 57 -4.20 6.35 22.41
C TRP A 57 -5.68 6.74 22.48
N THR A 58 -6.34 6.41 23.59
CA THR A 58 -7.73 6.80 23.81
C THR A 58 -7.80 8.11 24.58
N VAL A 59 -8.42 9.13 23.98
CA VAL A 59 -8.80 10.36 24.68
C VAL A 59 -10.32 10.35 24.83
N GLY A 60 -10.80 10.07 26.04
CA GLY A 60 -12.23 9.80 26.28
C GLY A 60 -12.70 8.51 25.61
N ALA A 61 -13.74 8.58 24.78
CA ALA A 61 -14.29 7.45 24.03
C ALA A 61 -13.72 7.30 22.59
N VAL A 62 -12.77 8.14 22.19
CA VAL A 62 -12.19 8.14 20.84
C VAL A 62 -10.81 7.48 20.87
N ALA A 63 -10.64 6.41 20.09
CA ALA A 63 -9.36 5.71 19.95
C ALA A 63 -8.57 6.25 18.75
N PHE A 64 -7.40 6.83 19.01
CA PHE A 64 -6.44 7.25 17.99
C PHE A 64 -5.42 6.15 17.73
N ASP A 65 -5.49 5.52 16.56
CA ASP A 65 -4.55 4.47 16.13
C ASP A 65 -3.33 5.09 15.42
N TYR A 66 -2.30 5.41 16.21
CA TYR A 66 -1.05 5.96 15.68
C TYR A 66 -0.18 4.89 15.02
N ALA A 67 -0.33 3.61 15.39
CA ALA A 67 0.45 2.53 14.79
C ALA A 67 0.09 2.30 13.32
N THR A 68 -1.21 2.32 13.00
CA THR A 68 -1.68 2.24 11.61
C THR A 68 -1.20 3.45 10.81
N PHE A 69 -1.19 4.65 11.41
CA PHE A 69 -0.66 5.85 10.76
C PHE A 69 0.84 5.75 10.45
N ILE A 70 1.67 5.35 11.43
CA ILE A 70 3.12 5.17 11.22
C ILE A 70 3.38 4.11 10.14
N ASN A 71 2.63 3.00 10.14
CA ASN A 71 2.74 1.99 9.09
C ASN A 71 2.43 2.56 7.69
N ALA A 72 1.38 3.38 7.58
CA ALA A 72 1.02 4.02 6.31
C ALA A 72 2.12 4.98 5.82
N VAL A 73 2.72 5.77 6.73
CA VAL A 73 3.85 6.66 6.39
C VAL A 73 5.05 5.85 5.90
N ILE A 74 5.40 4.75 6.57
CA ILE A 74 6.52 3.91 6.13
C ILE A 74 6.20 3.24 4.79
N THR A 75 4.98 2.74 4.60
CA THR A 75 4.54 2.16 3.32
C THR A 75 4.65 3.18 2.19
N PHE A 76 4.26 4.42 2.45
CA PHE A 76 4.39 5.52 1.49
C PHE A 76 5.84 5.79 1.13
N VAL A 77 6.73 5.96 2.13
CA VAL A 77 8.15 6.21 1.89
C VAL A 77 8.81 5.06 1.14
N LEU A 78 8.46 3.81 1.46
CA LEU A 78 8.96 2.62 0.75
C LEU A 78 8.44 2.50 -0.68
N THR A 79 7.24 3.01 -0.96
CA THR A 79 6.68 2.99 -2.32
C THR A 79 7.25 4.15 -3.16
N ALA A 80 7.62 5.25 -2.51
CA ALA A 80 8.15 6.45 -3.14
C ALA A 80 9.68 6.44 -3.35
N ALA A 81 10.41 5.68 -2.55
CA ALA A 81 11.86 5.47 -2.66
C ALA A 81 12.21 4.46 -3.76
#